data_AF-A0AAV6B2Z7-F1
#
_entry.id   AF-A0AAV6B2Z7-F1
#
_cell.length_a   1.000
_cell.length_b   1.000
_cell.length_c   1.000
_cell.angle_alpha   90.00
_cell.angle_beta   90.00
_cell.angle_gamma   90.00
#
_symmetry.space_group_name_H-M   'P 1'
#
loop_
_entity.id
_entity.type
_entity.pdbx_description
1 polymer ?
#
loop_
_entity_poly.entity_id
_entity_poly.type
_entity_poly.pdbx_seq_one_letter_code
_entity_poly.pdbx_strand_id
1 'polypeptide(L)'
;DILKHLSDARHLHGAADLAVARKMFHPFSNAAARALELAGTAPGSPPFEIFECPMVDRAIPGVPKKGRWVQAAGRAIANPYFGADMLDCGTKVKR
;
A
#
# COMPACT_ATOMS: atom_id res chain seq x y z
N ASP A 1 -2.60 -0.92 -18.09
CA ASP A 1 -1.14 -1.10 -17.93
C ASP A 1 -0.76 -0.71 -16.51
N ILE A 2 -0.23 -1.64 -15.72
CA ILE A 2 0.07 -1.42 -14.29
C ILE A 2 1.20 -0.40 -14.08
N LEU A 3 2.17 -0.34 -15.00
CA LEU A 3 3.30 0.59 -14.91
C LEU A 3 2.84 2.02 -15.17
N LYS A 4 1.85 2.20 -16.06
CA LYS A 4 1.20 3.50 -16.25
C LYS A 4 0.54 3.98 -14.96
N HIS A 5 -0.23 3.13 -14.28
CA HIS A 5 -0.89 3.51 -13.01
C HIS A 5 0.10 3.90 -11.91
N LEU A 6 1.24 3.20 -11.82
CA LEU A 6 2.34 3.57 -10.92
C LEU A 6 2.93 4.95 -11.26
N SER A 7 3.20 5.18 -12.54
CA SER A 7 3.75 6.44 -13.02
C SER A 7 2.80 7.62 -12.78
N ASP A 8 1.50 7.44 -13.02
CA ASP A 8 0.49 8.48 -12.80
C ASP A 8 0.32 8.82 -11.30
N ALA A 9 0.57 7.86 -10.41
CA ALA A 9 0.41 8.01 -8.95
C ALA A 9 1.71 8.39 -8.21
N ARG A 10 2.81 8.69 -8.92
CA ARG A 10 4.14 8.91 -8.31
C ARG A 10 4.28 10.18 -7.47
N HIS A 11 3.35 11.12 -7.59
CA HIS A 11 3.42 12.40 -6.89
C HIS A 11 2.90 12.25 -5.45
N LEU A 12 3.80 11.91 -4.53
CA LEU A 12 3.52 11.65 -3.10
C LEU A 12 3.98 12.78 -2.16
N HIS A 13 4.14 13.99 -2.67
CA HIS A 13 4.66 15.15 -1.93
C HIS A 13 3.60 16.27 -1.80
N GLY A 14 3.80 17.19 -0.86
CA GLY A 14 2.94 18.38 -0.72
C GLY A 14 1.58 18.12 -0.08
N ALA A 15 1.42 17.00 0.63
CA ALA A 15 0.22 16.76 1.42
C ALA A 15 0.14 17.76 2.58
N ALA A 16 -1.02 18.41 2.75
CA ALA A 16 -1.25 19.36 3.82
C ALA A 16 -1.39 18.69 5.19
N ASP A 17 -1.88 17.45 5.23
CA ASP A 17 -2.09 16.66 6.43
C ASP A 17 -2.03 15.15 6.12
N LEU A 18 -2.18 14.32 7.16
CA LEU A 18 -2.18 12.86 7.03
C LEU A 18 -3.35 12.32 6.19
N ALA A 19 -4.51 12.96 6.24
CA ALA A 19 -5.67 12.50 5.46
C ALA A 19 -5.42 12.68 3.95
N VAL A 20 -4.85 13.83 3.57
CA VAL A 20 -4.40 14.12 2.20
C VAL A 20 -3.28 13.17 1.81
N ALA A 21 -2.28 12.95 2.67
CA ALA A 21 -1.17 12.03 2.40
C ALA A 21 -1.67 10.60 2.13
N ARG A 22 -2.59 10.09 2.96
CA ARG A 22 -3.21 8.75 2.78
C ARG A 22 -3.95 8.65 1.45
N LYS A 23 -4.72 9.68 1.09
CA LYS A 23 -5.45 9.74 -0.18
C LYS A 23 -4.50 9.70 -1.39
N MET A 24 -3.39 10.44 -1.33
CA MET A 24 -2.37 10.45 -2.37
C MET A 24 -1.62 9.11 -2.45
N PHE A 25 -1.30 8.51 -1.30
CA PHE A 25 -0.56 7.26 -1.21
C PHE A 25 -1.37 6.04 -1.68
N HIS A 26 -2.68 6.02 -1.43
CA HIS A 26 -3.55 4.88 -1.73
C HIS A 26 -3.43 4.33 -3.16
N PRO A 27 -3.61 5.12 -4.24
CA PRO A 27 -3.50 4.59 -5.61
C PRO A 27 -2.10 4.05 -5.92
N PHE A 28 -1.04 4.74 -5.47
CA PHE A 28 0.34 4.29 -5.66
C PHE A 28 0.59 2.95 -4.98
N SER A 29 0.22 2.85 -3.70
CA SER A 29 0.45 1.67 -2.87
C SER A 29 -0.23 0.42 -3.45
N ASN A 30 -1.47 0.56 -3.91
CA ASN A 30 -2.20 -0.54 -4.54
C ASN A 30 -1.58 -0.95 -5.88
N ALA A 31 -1.19 0.01 -6.71
CA ALA A 31 -0.54 -0.27 -7.99
C ALA A 31 0.82 -0.96 -7.80
N ALA A 32 1.60 -0.53 -6.80
CA ALA A 32 2.88 -1.14 -6.43
C ALA A 32 2.70 -2.58 -5.95
N ALA A 33 1.75 -2.80 -5.03
CA ALA A 33 1.43 -4.14 -4.54
C ALA A 33 1.00 -5.06 -5.69
N ARG A 34 0.15 -4.59 -6.60
CA ARG A 34 -0.30 -5.38 -7.76
C ARG A 34 0.83 -5.66 -8.75
N ALA A 35 1.69 -4.69 -9.04
CA ALA A 35 2.83 -4.89 -9.93
C ALA A 35 3.79 -5.95 -9.38
N LEU A 36 4.09 -5.88 -8.07
CA LEU A 36 4.99 -6.83 -7.41
C LEU A 36 4.35 -8.21 -7.16
N GLU A 37 3.02 -8.28 -7.01
CA GLU A 37 2.27 -9.55 -7.01
C GLU A 37 2.40 -10.27 -8.35
N LEU A 38 2.32 -9.54 -9.47
CA LEU A 38 2.46 -10.09 -10.82
C LEU A 38 3.91 -10.43 -11.19
N ALA A 39 4.86 -9.58 -10.81
CA ALA A 39 6.28 -9.79 -11.10
C ALA A 39 6.89 -10.93 -10.27
N GLY A 40 6.27 -11.28 -9.13
CA GLY A 40 6.82 -12.25 -8.19
C GLY A 40 8.14 -11.78 -7.58
N THR A 41 8.94 -12.73 -7.10
CA THR A 41 10.31 -12.48 -6.65
C THR A 41 11.29 -12.87 -7.75
N ALA A 42 11.85 -11.88 -8.45
CA ALA A 42 12.94 -12.13 -9.40
C ALA A 42 14.25 -12.43 -8.64
N PRO A 43 15.17 -13.24 -9.20
CA PRO A 43 16.48 -13.47 -8.60
C PRO A 43 17.19 -12.15 -8.27
N GLY A 44 17.68 -12.02 -7.04
CA GLY A 44 18.34 -10.79 -6.55
C GLY A 44 17.39 -9.69 -6.07
N SER A 45 16.07 -9.87 -6.16
CA SER A 45 15.12 -8.92 -5.57
C SER A 45 15.14 -9.02 -4.04
N PRO A 46 15.11 -7.89 -3.31
CA PRO A 46 14.98 -7.93 -1.86
C PRO A 46 13.64 -8.57 -1.45
N PRO A 47 13.60 -9.32 -0.33
CA PRO A 47 12.39 -10.00 0.08
C PRO A 47 11.34 -8.98 0.56
N PHE A 48 10.09 -9.19 0.15
CA PHE A 48 8.99 -8.29 0.47
C PHE A 48 7.69 -9.05 0.73
N GLU A 49 6.85 -8.47 1.55
CA GLU A 49 5.52 -8.95 1.88
C GLU A 49 4.48 -7.95 1.35
N ILE A 50 3.30 -8.45 0.98
CA ILE A 50 2.16 -7.61 0.66
C ILE A 50 1.15 -7.79 1.78
N PHE A 51 0.64 -6.68 2.29
CA PHE A 51 -0.40 -6.66 3.30
C PHE A 51 -1.65 -5.96 2.75
N GLU A 52 -2.79 -6.26 3.36
CA GLU A 52 -4.09 -5.71 3.01
C GLU A 52 -4.80 -5.19 4.27
N CYS A 53 -5.35 -3.98 4.17
CA CYS A 53 -6.30 -3.42 5.13
C CYS A 53 -7.70 -3.61 4.56
N PRO A 54 -8.63 -4.28 5.26
CA PRO A 54 -9.97 -4.61 4.74
C PRO A 54 -10.99 -3.46 4.86
N MET A 55 -10.58 -2.31 5.38
CA MET A 55 -11.45 -1.18 5.69
C MET A 55 -10.77 0.17 5.46
N VAL A 56 -9.96 0.28 4.40
CA VAL A 56 -9.26 1.53 4.04
C VAL A 56 -10.24 2.65 3.69
N ASP A 57 -11.44 2.31 3.24
CA ASP A 57 -12.54 3.24 2.95
C ASP A 57 -12.96 4.08 4.17
N ARG A 58 -12.73 3.57 5.39
CA ARG A 58 -12.97 4.34 6.62
C ARG A 58 -11.89 5.38 6.90
N ALA A 59 -10.66 5.17 6.42
CA ALA A 59 -9.58 6.16 6.50
C ALA A 59 -9.58 7.11 5.30
N ILE A 60 -10.09 6.67 4.15
CA ILE A 60 -10.09 7.42 2.89
C ILE A 60 -11.49 7.29 2.25
N PRO A 61 -12.40 8.24 2.48
CA PRO A 61 -13.74 8.18 1.90
C PRO A 61 -13.72 8.09 0.37
N GLY A 62 -14.54 7.20 -0.19
CA GLY A 62 -14.74 7.06 -1.64
C GLY A 62 -13.74 6.15 -2.35
N VAL A 63 -12.87 5.44 -1.63
CA VAL A 63 -12.00 4.39 -2.21
C VAL A 63 -12.60 2.99 -1.97
N PRO A 64 -12.16 1.95 -2.69
CA PRO A 64 -12.56 0.58 -2.40
C PRO A 64 -12.24 0.17 -0.95
N LYS A 65 -13.01 -0.77 -0.38
CA LYS A 65 -12.81 -1.25 1.00
C LYS A 65 -11.40 -1.74 1.31
N LYS A 66 -10.71 -2.28 0.31
CA LYS A 66 -9.41 -2.92 0.47
C LYS A 66 -8.29 -2.01 -0.03
N GLY A 67 -7.29 -1.79 0.81
CA GLY A 67 -6.06 -1.10 0.46
C GLY A 67 -4.86 -1.99 0.71
N ARG A 68 -3.96 -2.10 -0.27
CA ARG A 68 -2.75 -2.94 -0.19
C ARG A 68 -1.48 -2.11 -0.14
N TRP A 69 -0.48 -2.62 0.57
CA TRP A 69 0.86 -2.04 0.60
C TRP A 69 1.94 -3.11 0.60
N VAL A 70 3.15 -2.68 0.27
CA VAL A 70 4.36 -3.51 0.28
C VAL A 70 5.23 -3.11 1.45
N GLN A 71 5.82 -4.11 2.12
CA GLN A 71 6.75 -3.90 3.21
C GLN A 71 7.93 -4.89 3.07
N ALA A 72 9.12 -4.48 3.53
CA ALA A 72 10.25 -5.38 3.64
C ALA A 72 9.90 -6.58 4.53
N ALA A 73 10.28 -7.78 4.09
CA ALA A 73 9.94 -9.01 4.81
C ALA A 73 10.56 -9.04 6.22
N GLY A 74 9.83 -9.62 7.17
CA GLY A 74 10.31 -9.81 8.54
C GLY A 74 10.22 -8.57 9.44
N ARG A 75 9.70 -7.45 8.93
CA ARG A 75 9.38 -6.28 9.75
C ARG A 75 7.99 -6.44 10.40
N ALA A 76 7.83 -5.90 11.59
CA ALA A 76 6.51 -5.74 12.21
C ALA A 76 5.56 -4.97 11.27
N ILE A 77 4.29 -5.38 11.21
CA ILE A 77 3.27 -4.77 10.37
C ILE A 77 3.17 -3.28 10.72
N ALA A 78 3.17 -2.41 9.71
CA ALA A 78 2.97 -0.98 9.88
C ALA A 78 1.91 -0.48 8.90
N ASN A 79 0.65 -0.41 9.36
CA ASN A 79 -0.49 0.00 8.56
C ASN A 79 -0.42 1.48 8.18
N PRO A 80 -0.23 1.82 6.88
CA PRO A 80 -0.06 3.20 6.46
C PRO A 80 -1.38 4.00 6.45
N TYR A 81 -2.53 3.33 6.50
CA TYR A 81 -3.85 3.96 6.36
C TYR A 81 -4.42 4.43 7.69
N PHE A 82 -4.11 3.75 8.79
CA PHE A 82 -4.55 4.13 10.14
C PHE A 82 -3.40 4.61 11.02
N GLY A 83 -2.14 4.26 10.69
CA GLY A 83 -0.98 4.71 11.46
C GLY A 83 -1.07 4.26 12.92
N ALA A 84 -0.72 5.15 13.85
CA ALA A 84 -0.64 4.85 15.28
C ALA A 84 -1.90 4.21 15.88
N ASP A 85 -3.09 4.55 15.36
CA ASP A 85 -4.36 4.02 15.87
C ASP A 85 -4.51 2.50 15.64
N MET A 86 -3.89 1.97 14.58
CA MET A 86 -3.99 0.56 14.21
C MET A 86 -2.70 0.08 13.53
N LEU A 87 -1.54 0.42 14.12
CA LEU A 87 -0.24 0.26 13.45
C LEU A 87 0.02 -1.20 13.07
N ASP A 88 -0.31 -2.13 13.96
CA ASP A 88 -0.06 -3.56 13.77
C ASP A 88 -1.21 -4.28 13.03
N CYS A 89 -2.22 -3.54 12.55
CA CYS A 89 -3.40 -4.12 11.91
C CYS A 89 -3.21 -4.33 10.41
N GLY A 90 -3.43 -5.54 9.93
CA GLY A 90 -3.40 -5.87 8.52
C GLY A 90 -3.25 -7.36 8.31
N THR A 91 -3.62 -7.84 7.13
CA THR A 91 -3.49 -9.25 6.81
C THR A 91 -2.46 -9.44 5.71
N LYS A 92 -1.49 -10.34 5.93
CA LYS A 92 -0.55 -10.74 4.89
C LYS A 92 -1.32 -11.41 3.75
N VAL A 93 -1.15 -10.91 2.54
CA VAL A 93 -1.71 -11.52 1.33
C VAL A 93 -0.89 -12.76 1.01
N LYS A 94 -1.57 -13.92 0.98
CA LYS A 94 -0.96 -15.19 0.57
C LYS A 94 -0.71 -15.15 -0.95
N ARG A 95 0.48 -15.54 -1.36
CA ARG A 95 0.91 -15.67 -2.76
C ARG A 95 1.24 -17.12 -3.05
#